data_AF-A0ABD7RZM6-F1
#
_entry.id   AF-A0ABD7RZM6-F1
#
_cell.length_a   1.000
_cell.length_b   1.000
_cell.length_c   1.000
_cell.angle_alpha   90.00
_cell.angle_beta   90.00
_cell.angle_gamma   90.00
#
_symmetry.space_group_name_H-M   'P 1'
#
loop_
_entity.id
_entity.type
_entity.pdbx_description
1 polymer ?
#
loop_
_entity_poly.entity_id
_entity_poly.type
_entity_poly.pdbx_seq_one_letter_code
_entity_poly.pdbx_strand_id
1 'polypeptide(L)'
;MTPTPHFRSHAEQQAALGCAAQLDPEKHPRRFARQQAREKFRPTKRCPQPASDDRTPALLEKARAVTHLGIVEAARALGVSRGVLNRLRDDYGLDFSQPAGRSGASRVKALAGANPTMKELAEAAGLTYNHTYKLCKLHGIEPGVPYGKAAEGS
;
A
#
# COMPACT_ATOMS: atom_id res chain seq x y z
N MET A 1 -45.07 10.09 -4.46
CA MET A 1 -43.72 9.51 -4.24
C MET A 1 -43.64 9.08 -2.79
N THR A 2 -43.67 7.78 -2.50
CA THR A 2 -43.49 7.28 -1.12
C THR A 2 -42.00 7.35 -0.76
N PRO A 3 -41.61 7.88 0.40
CA PRO A 3 -40.21 7.91 0.81
C PRO A 3 -39.67 6.48 0.90
N THR A 4 -38.55 6.21 0.22
CA THR A 4 -37.84 4.93 0.32
C THR A 4 -37.31 4.77 1.75
N PRO A 5 -37.65 3.68 2.45
CA PRO A 5 -37.15 3.46 3.81
C PRO A 5 -35.62 3.28 3.77
N HIS A 6 -34.92 4.13 4.52
CA HIS A 6 -33.47 4.00 4.72
C HIS A 6 -33.22 3.21 6.00
N PHE A 7 -32.69 1.99 5.87
CA PHE A 7 -32.25 1.17 6.99
C PHE A 7 -30.79 1.49 7.32
N ARG A 8 -30.46 1.62 8.61
CA ARG A 8 -29.09 1.91 9.08
C ARG A 8 -28.26 0.64 9.24
N SER A 9 -28.91 -0.53 9.31
CA SER A 9 -28.23 -1.82 9.36
C SER A 9 -29.05 -2.94 8.70
N HIS A 10 -28.36 -4.04 8.35
CA HIS A 10 -29.01 -5.23 7.80
C HIS A 10 -29.94 -5.90 8.81
N ALA A 11 -29.62 -5.85 10.11
CA ALA A 11 -30.46 -6.39 11.17
C ALA A 11 -31.78 -5.61 11.32
N GLU A 12 -31.72 -4.28 11.22
CA GLU A 12 -32.89 -3.40 11.22
C GLU A 12 -33.78 -3.65 9.99
N GLN A 13 -33.18 -3.85 8.82
CA GLN A 13 -33.89 -4.23 7.61
C GLN A 13 -34.59 -5.59 7.75
N GLN A 14 -33.95 -6.58 8.36
CA GLN A 14 -34.55 -7.90 8.63
C GLN A 14 -35.71 -7.83 9.62
N ALA A 15 -35.59 -7.00 10.67
CA ALA A 15 -36.66 -6.80 11.64
C ALA A 15 -37.89 -6.14 11.00
N ALA A 16 -37.69 -5.18 10.09
CA ALA A 16 -38.77 -4.45 9.43
C ALA A 16 -39.45 -5.25 8.30
N LEU A 17 -38.70 -6.07 7.56
CA LEU A 17 -39.20 -6.80 6.38
C LEU A 17 -39.44 -8.29 6.62
N GLY A 18 -38.99 -8.84 7.75
CA GLY A 18 -39.17 -10.24 8.13
C GLY A 18 -38.64 -11.22 7.08
N CYS A 19 -39.47 -12.20 6.70
CA CYS A 19 -39.12 -13.21 5.70
C CYS A 19 -38.85 -12.64 4.30
N ALA A 20 -39.34 -11.43 3.98
CA ALA A 20 -39.09 -10.79 2.68
C ALA A 20 -37.66 -10.25 2.53
N ALA A 21 -36.89 -10.17 3.62
CA ALA A 21 -35.46 -9.86 3.58
C ALA A 21 -34.59 -11.08 3.20
N GLN A 22 -35.17 -12.29 3.16
CA GLN A 22 -34.46 -13.51 2.80
C GLN A 22 -34.59 -13.81 1.31
N LEU A 23 -33.49 -14.24 0.70
CA LEU A 23 -33.42 -14.45 -0.74
C LEU A 23 -33.86 -15.88 -1.09
N ASP A 24 -34.91 -16.01 -1.90
CA ASP A 24 -35.48 -17.31 -2.28
C ASP A 24 -34.51 -18.09 -3.20
N PRO A 25 -34.09 -19.32 -2.81
CA PRO A 25 -33.16 -20.14 -3.58
C PRO A 25 -33.75 -20.67 -4.89
N GLU A 26 -35.06 -20.90 -4.98
CA GLU A 26 -35.71 -21.44 -6.17
C GLU A 26 -35.91 -20.33 -7.22
N LYS A 27 -36.36 -19.16 -6.77
CA LYS A 27 -36.62 -18.02 -7.66
C LYS A 27 -35.33 -17.33 -8.12
N HIS A 28 -34.30 -17.30 -7.27
CA HIS A 28 -33.06 -16.56 -7.53
C HIS A 28 -31.77 -17.33 -7.18
N PRO A 29 -31.53 -18.50 -7.79
CA PRO A 29 -30.46 -19.44 -7.40
C PRO A 29 -29.05 -18.82 -7.46
N ARG A 30 -28.77 -18.00 -8.48
CA ARG A 30 -27.46 -17.34 -8.64
C ARG A 30 -27.17 -16.31 -7.53
N ARG A 31 -28.18 -15.55 -7.11
CA ARG A 31 -28.03 -14.53 -6.06
C ARG A 31 -27.90 -15.22 -4.70
N PHE A 32 -28.66 -16.28 -4.48
CA PHE A 32 -28.58 -17.11 -3.28
C PHE A 32 -27.18 -17.74 -3.12
N ALA A 33 -26.64 -18.32 -4.20
CA ALA A 33 -25.29 -18.90 -4.18
C ALA A 33 -24.19 -17.86 -3.84
N ARG A 34 -24.32 -16.62 -4.33
CA ARG A 34 -23.39 -15.53 -4.00
C ARG A 34 -23.50 -15.08 -2.54
N GLN A 35 -24.70 -15.00 -2.00
CA GLN A 35 -24.91 -14.69 -0.59
C GLN A 35 -24.31 -15.78 0.30
N GLN A 36 -24.61 -17.04 -0.01
CA GLN A 36 -24.03 -18.20 0.67
C GLN A 36 -22.50 -18.20 0.61
N ALA A 37 -21.89 -17.87 -0.54
CA ALA A 37 -20.44 -17.76 -0.65
C ALA A 37 -19.87 -16.65 0.24
N ARG A 38 -20.57 -15.52 0.40
CA ARG A 38 -20.18 -14.41 1.28
C ARG A 38 -20.32 -14.76 2.76
N GLU A 39 -21.39 -15.47 3.13
CA GLU A 39 -21.61 -15.95 4.51
C GLU A 39 -20.59 -17.03 4.91
N LYS A 40 -20.26 -17.93 3.97
CA LYS A 40 -19.21 -18.95 4.15
C LYS A 40 -17.82 -18.36 4.14
N PHE A 41 -17.62 -17.25 3.43
CA PHE A 41 -16.38 -16.49 3.48
C PHE A 41 -16.25 -15.83 4.86
N ARG A 42 -15.66 -16.56 5.79
CA ARG A 42 -15.01 -15.94 6.94
C ARG A 42 -13.74 -15.32 6.39
N PRO A 43 -13.55 -13.99 6.44
CA PRO A 43 -12.20 -13.44 6.35
C PRO A 43 -11.39 -14.24 7.35
N THR A 44 -10.27 -14.83 6.92
CA THR A 44 -9.35 -15.43 7.88
C THR A 44 -9.15 -14.35 8.93
N LYS A 45 -9.66 -14.59 10.15
CA LYS A 45 -9.37 -13.70 11.28
C LYS A 45 -7.87 -13.53 11.18
N ARG A 46 -7.38 -12.31 10.93
CA ARG A 46 -5.96 -12.04 11.12
C ARG A 46 -5.77 -12.44 12.56
N CYS A 47 -5.21 -13.63 12.80
CA CYS A 47 -4.90 -14.04 14.15
C CYS A 47 -4.13 -12.86 14.72
N PRO A 48 -4.55 -12.30 15.87
CA PRO A 48 -3.69 -11.41 16.60
C PRO A 48 -2.39 -12.18 16.74
N GLN A 49 -1.40 -11.81 15.93
CA GLN A 49 -0.11 -12.44 16.03
C GLN A 49 0.36 -12.01 17.40
N PRO A 50 0.74 -12.95 18.29
CA PRO A 50 1.13 -12.59 19.64
C PRO A 50 2.15 -11.46 19.55
N ALA A 51 1.99 -10.48 20.45
CA ALA A 51 2.97 -9.44 20.64
C ALA A 51 4.35 -10.11 20.70
N SER A 52 5.34 -9.45 20.12
CA SER A 52 6.68 -9.95 19.86
C SER A 52 7.50 -10.30 21.11
N ASP A 53 6.86 -10.57 22.24
CA ASP A 53 7.47 -10.68 23.56
C ASP A 53 8.46 -11.85 23.65
N ASP A 54 8.30 -12.88 22.81
CA ASP A 54 9.25 -14.01 22.71
C ASP A 54 10.35 -13.82 21.65
N ARG A 55 10.41 -12.67 20.98
CA ARG A 55 11.54 -12.37 20.06
C ARG A 55 12.71 -11.88 20.90
N THR A 56 13.62 -12.81 21.15
CA THR A 56 14.86 -12.67 21.92
C THR A 56 15.32 -11.21 22.07
N PRO A 57 15.53 -10.69 23.31
CA PRO A 57 16.14 -9.37 23.50
C PRO A 57 17.47 -9.21 22.72
N ALA A 58 18.14 -10.33 22.45
CA ALA A 58 19.28 -10.42 21.55
C ALA A 58 19.01 -9.92 20.11
N LEU A 59 17.81 -10.14 19.55
CA LEU A 59 17.45 -9.62 18.24
C LEU A 59 17.21 -8.10 18.28
N LEU A 60 16.63 -7.58 19.36
CA LEU A 60 16.45 -6.13 19.55
C LEU A 60 17.79 -5.41 19.65
N GLU A 61 18.71 -5.95 20.46
CA GLU A 61 20.10 -5.45 20.58
C GLU A 61 20.81 -5.43 19.22
N LYS A 62 20.74 -6.54 18.48
CA LYS A 62 21.32 -6.63 17.14
C LYS A 62 20.65 -5.68 16.15
N ALA A 63 19.33 -5.48 16.25
CA ALA A 63 18.59 -4.54 15.41
C ALA A 63 19.02 -3.10 15.65
N ARG A 64 19.27 -2.71 16.91
CA ARG A 64 19.82 -1.39 17.27
C ARG A 64 21.18 -1.12 16.66
N ALA A 65 22.04 -2.15 16.56
CA ALA A 65 23.36 -2.01 15.96
C ALA A 65 23.32 -1.77 14.44
N VAL A 66 22.25 -2.19 13.76
CA VAL A 66 22.12 -2.09 12.28
C VAL A 66 21.13 -1.01 11.82
N THR A 67 20.71 -0.11 12.71
CA THR A 67 19.81 1.02 12.37
C THR A 67 20.42 1.97 11.34
N HIS A 68 21.75 2.04 11.25
CA HIS A 68 22.44 2.83 10.22
C HIS A 68 22.23 2.29 8.79
N LEU A 69 21.76 1.05 8.63
CA LEU A 69 21.47 0.43 7.34
C LEU A 69 20.00 0.60 6.93
N GLY A 70 19.75 0.47 5.63
CA GLY A 70 18.39 0.31 5.11
C GLY A 70 17.71 -0.91 5.70
N ILE A 71 16.39 -0.85 5.97
CA ILE A 71 15.64 -1.97 6.56
C ILE A 71 15.79 -3.30 5.77
N VAL A 72 16.02 -3.22 4.46
CA VAL A 72 16.25 -4.38 3.60
C VAL A 72 17.63 -4.99 3.84
N GLU A 73 18.64 -4.14 4.00
CA GLU A 73 20.02 -4.54 4.25
C GLU A 73 20.17 -5.06 5.69
N ALA A 74 19.57 -4.38 6.66
CA ALA A 74 19.46 -4.84 8.04
C ALA A 74 18.79 -6.22 8.13
N ALA A 75 17.71 -6.46 7.36
CA ALA A 75 17.05 -7.77 7.28
C ALA A 75 17.99 -8.87 6.75
N ARG A 76 18.78 -8.57 5.72
CA ARG A 76 19.76 -9.51 5.17
C ARG A 76 20.91 -9.77 6.14
N ALA A 77 21.45 -8.73 6.76
CA ALA A 77 22.56 -8.84 7.71
C ALA A 77 22.18 -9.67 8.95
N LEU A 78 20.94 -9.55 9.41
CA LEU A 78 20.43 -10.27 10.58
C LEU A 78 19.80 -11.62 10.25
N GLY A 79 19.64 -11.96 8.97
CA GLY A 79 19.00 -13.22 8.54
C GLY A 79 17.51 -13.30 8.89
N VAL A 80 16.83 -12.15 9.06
CA VAL A 80 15.41 -12.08 9.45
C VAL A 80 14.55 -11.45 8.37
N SER A 81 13.25 -11.73 8.38
CA SER A 81 12.33 -11.10 7.45
C SER A 81 12.13 -9.60 7.75
N ARG A 82 11.90 -8.79 6.70
CA ARG A 82 11.55 -7.36 6.84
C ARG A 82 10.33 -7.13 7.72
N GLY A 83 9.38 -8.07 7.73
CA GLY A 83 8.18 -7.98 8.56
C GLY A 83 8.48 -8.06 10.05
N VAL A 84 9.56 -8.74 10.45
CA VAL A 84 10.01 -8.79 11.85
C VAL A 84 10.65 -7.45 12.24
N LEU A 85 11.51 -6.88 11.41
CA LEU A 85 12.15 -5.58 11.69
C LEU A 85 11.15 -4.42 11.68
N ASN A 86 10.16 -4.43 10.77
CA ASN A 86 9.09 -3.42 10.78
C ASN A 86 8.31 -3.44 12.09
N ARG A 87 8.01 -4.62 12.64
CA ARG A 87 7.36 -4.71 13.94
C ARG A 87 8.25 -4.24 15.07
N LEU A 88 9.53 -4.63 15.09
CA LEU A 88 10.46 -4.10 16.10
C LEU A 88 10.58 -2.58 16.03
N ARG A 89 10.51 -1.99 14.83
CA ARG A 89 10.38 -0.54 14.68
C ARG A 89 9.08 -0.02 15.28
N ASP A 90 7.95 -0.61 14.92
CA ASP A 90 6.64 -0.11 15.34
C ASP A 90 6.41 -0.29 16.85
N ASP A 91 6.93 -1.38 17.45
CA ASP A 91 6.78 -1.76 18.85
C ASP A 91 7.83 -1.07 19.77
N TYR A 92 9.06 -0.83 19.29
CA TYR A 92 10.17 -0.28 20.10
C TYR A 92 10.78 1.03 19.56
N GLY A 93 10.24 1.62 18.50
CA GLY A 93 10.69 2.91 17.95
C GLY A 93 12.06 2.87 17.26
N LEU A 94 12.39 1.79 16.54
CA LEU A 94 13.68 1.68 15.82
C LEU A 94 13.68 2.43 14.48
N ASP A 95 14.44 3.51 14.38
CA ASP A 95 14.62 4.23 13.11
C ASP A 95 15.75 3.62 12.27
N PHE A 96 15.37 2.85 11.25
CA PHE A 96 16.30 2.39 10.23
C PHE A 96 16.58 3.49 9.21
N SER A 97 17.83 3.61 8.80
CA SER A 97 18.28 4.53 7.76
C SER A 97 17.43 4.35 6.51
N GLN A 98 16.97 5.44 5.94
CA GLN A 98 16.31 5.34 4.64
C GLN A 98 17.35 4.91 3.62
N PRO A 99 17.00 3.99 2.70
CA PRO A 99 17.95 3.56 1.69
C PRO A 99 18.51 4.81 0.99
N ALA A 100 19.83 4.97 0.99
CA ALA A 100 20.55 5.96 0.20
C ALA A 100 20.42 5.74 -1.32
N GLY A 101 19.48 4.88 -1.74
CA GLY A 101 19.04 4.81 -3.11
C GLY A 101 18.39 6.13 -3.46
N ARG A 102 19.02 6.90 -4.35
CA ARG A 102 18.37 7.99 -5.09
C ARG A 102 16.95 7.53 -5.42
N SER A 103 15.97 8.09 -4.71
CA SER A 103 14.54 7.84 -4.93
C SER A 103 14.29 7.83 -6.43
N GLY A 104 13.41 6.97 -6.95
CA GLY A 104 13.06 6.95 -8.37
C GLY A 104 12.77 8.35 -8.89
N ALA A 105 12.14 9.19 -8.06
CA ALA A 105 11.94 10.62 -8.32
C ALA A 105 13.25 11.40 -8.53
N SER A 106 14.26 11.22 -7.67
CA SER A 106 15.55 11.91 -7.80
C SER A 106 16.35 11.46 -9.04
N ARG A 107 16.25 10.17 -9.43
CA ARG A 107 16.83 9.68 -10.69
C ARG A 107 16.13 10.31 -11.90
N VAL A 108 14.80 10.30 -11.88
CA VAL A 108 13.97 10.92 -12.91
C VAL A 108 14.22 12.43 -13.01
N LYS A 109 14.34 13.16 -11.89
CA LYS A 109 14.70 14.59 -11.86
C LYS A 109 16.07 14.86 -12.46
N ALA A 110 17.07 14.06 -12.13
CA ALA A 110 18.42 14.22 -12.68
C ALA A 110 18.46 13.99 -14.20
N LEU A 111 17.61 13.11 -14.73
CA LEU A 111 17.56 12.76 -16.15
C LEU A 111 16.64 13.68 -16.96
N ALA A 112 15.64 14.30 -16.33
CA ALA A 112 14.67 15.17 -17.01
C ALA A 112 15.29 16.46 -17.59
N GLY A 113 16.45 16.91 -17.08
CA GLY A 113 17.12 18.13 -17.55
C GLY A 113 17.62 18.09 -19.00
N ALA A 114 17.75 16.89 -19.60
CA ALA A 114 18.19 16.72 -20.98
C ALA A 114 17.04 16.68 -22.01
N ASN A 115 15.81 17.05 -21.60
CA ASN A 115 14.58 16.94 -22.40
C ASN A 115 14.33 15.55 -23.03
N PRO A 116 14.56 14.43 -22.33
CA PRO A 116 14.24 13.11 -22.88
C PRO A 116 12.72 12.93 -23.02
N THR A 117 12.31 12.15 -24.01
CA THR A 117 10.94 11.64 -24.07
C THR A 117 10.65 10.75 -22.85
N MET A 118 9.37 10.58 -22.48
CA MET A 118 9.02 9.71 -21.35
C MET A 118 9.54 8.27 -21.50
N LYS A 119 9.66 7.78 -22.73
CA LYS A 119 10.17 6.43 -23.00
C LYS A 119 11.66 6.34 -22.68
N GLU A 120 12.44 7.29 -23.16
CA GLU A 120 13.88 7.39 -22.90
C GLU A 120 14.17 7.65 -21.42
N LEU A 121 13.35 8.47 -20.76
CA LEU A 121 13.46 8.74 -19.34
C LEU A 121 13.17 7.50 -18.49
N ALA A 122 12.18 6.69 -18.88
CA ALA A 122 11.87 5.43 -18.22
C ALA A 122 13.01 4.42 -18.37
N GLU A 123 13.56 4.31 -19.57
CA GLU A 123 14.68 3.43 -19.89
C GLU A 123 15.96 3.83 -19.14
N ALA A 124 16.33 5.11 -19.18
CA ALA A 124 17.49 5.64 -18.46
C ALA A 124 17.34 5.59 -16.93
N ALA A 125 16.11 5.73 -16.42
CA ALA A 125 15.82 5.54 -15.00
C ALA A 125 15.77 4.06 -14.59
N GLY A 126 15.73 3.12 -15.54
CA GLY A 126 15.56 1.69 -15.28
C GLY A 126 14.19 1.38 -14.63
N LEU A 127 13.18 2.18 -14.95
CA LEU A 127 11.84 2.10 -14.36
C LEU A 127 10.82 1.81 -15.46
N THR A 128 9.66 1.27 -15.09
CA THR A 128 8.57 1.10 -16.05
C THR A 128 7.98 2.46 -16.43
N TYR A 129 7.43 2.56 -17.64
CA TYR A 129 6.77 3.77 -18.13
C TYR A 129 5.69 4.30 -17.16
N ASN A 130 4.86 3.39 -16.60
CA ASN A 130 3.79 3.78 -15.68
C ASN A 130 4.35 4.27 -14.33
N HIS A 131 5.46 3.67 -13.85
CA HIS A 131 6.10 4.12 -12.62
C HIS A 131 6.76 5.48 -12.78
N THR A 132 7.45 5.73 -13.90
CA THR A 132 8.02 7.05 -14.21
C THR A 132 6.97 8.11 -14.43
N TYR A 133 5.87 7.82 -15.15
CA TYR A 133 4.74 8.74 -15.29
C TYR A 133 4.16 9.17 -13.94
N LYS A 134 3.95 8.21 -13.01
CA LYS A 134 3.47 8.51 -11.66
C LYS A 134 4.43 9.41 -10.89
N LEU A 135 5.74 9.15 -10.99
CA LEU A 135 6.77 9.96 -10.34
C LEU A 135 6.83 11.37 -10.94
N CYS A 136 6.73 11.49 -12.26
CA CYS A 136 6.68 12.78 -12.94
C CYS A 136 5.47 13.60 -12.49
N LYS A 137 4.27 13.00 -12.50
CA LYS A 137 3.04 13.65 -12.05
C LYS A 137 3.09 14.05 -10.57
N LEU A 138 3.59 13.18 -9.71
CA LEU A 138 3.62 13.40 -8.25
C LEU A 138 4.64 14.47 -7.84
N HIS A 139 5.70 14.64 -8.62
CA HIS A 139 6.76 15.61 -8.33
C HIS A 139 6.79 16.81 -9.29
N GLY A 140 5.76 16.97 -10.13
CA GLY A 140 5.64 18.06 -11.09
C GLY A 140 6.78 18.11 -12.11
N ILE A 141 7.31 16.96 -12.52
CA ILE A 141 8.42 16.85 -13.48
C ILE A 141 7.79 16.76 -14.87
N GLU A 142 8.03 17.75 -15.71
CA GLU A 142 7.57 17.76 -17.09
C GLU A 142 8.64 17.17 -18.01
N PRO A 143 8.43 15.95 -18.54
CA PRO A 143 9.33 15.36 -19.52
C PRO A 143 9.26 16.17 -20.83
N GLY A 144 10.38 16.73 -21.28
CA GLY A 144 10.47 17.51 -22.51
C GLY A 144 10.43 19.04 -22.35
N VAL A 145 10.36 19.57 -21.11
CA VAL A 145 10.55 20.99 -20.81
C VAL A 145 11.67 21.14 -19.78
N PRO A 146 12.69 21.99 -20.00
CA PRO A 146 13.82 22.09 -19.08
C PRO A 146 13.34 22.59 -17.72
N TYR A 147 13.60 21.80 -16.67
CA TYR A 147 13.30 22.15 -15.29
C TYR A 147 14.14 23.38 -14.89
N GLY A 148 13.50 24.53 -14.66
CA GLY A 148 14.17 25.72 -14.12
C GLY A 148 14.15 27.00 -14.99
N LYS A 149 13.31 27.12 -16.01
CA LYS A 149 12.93 28.47 -16.49
C LYS A 149 11.56 28.83 -15.92
N ALA A 150 11.55 29.86 -15.07
CA ALA A 150 10.33 30.62 -14.80
C ALA A 150 9.68 30.97 -16.15
N ALA A 151 8.39 30.71 -16.29
CA ALA A 151 7.61 31.26 -17.38
C ALA A 151 7.65 32.78 -17.24
N GLU A 152 8.53 33.46 -17.98
CA GLU A 152 8.36 34.88 -18.25
C GLU A 152 7.14 35.03 -19.15
N GLY A 153 6.28 35.96 -18.74
CA GLY A 153 4.93 36.14 -19.27
C GLY A 153 4.91 36.55 -20.73
N SER A 154 3.79 36.22 -21.35
CA SER A 154 3.22 36.92 -22.50
C SER A 154 1.83 37.41 -22.12
#